data_AF-A0A9X0R644-F1
#
_entry.id   AF-A0A9X0R644-F1
#
_cell.length_a   1.000
_cell.length_b   1.000
_cell.length_c   1.000
_cell.angle_alpha   90.00
_cell.angle_beta   90.00
_cell.angle_gamma   90.00
#
_symmetry.space_group_name_H-M   'P 1'
#
loop_
_entity.id
_entity.type
_entity.pdbx_description
1 polymer ?
#
loop_
_entity_poly.entity_id
_entity_poly.type
_entity_poly.pdbx_seq_one_letter_code
_entity_poly.pdbx_strand_id
1 'polypeptide(L)'
;MLVVAERKASQLRSIAVAIPAAVFCAHRDVHLHRCDGATEVSRNPFTPTDDQRRLVRTMAGFGVPHDDIALVTKCSPPTLRKWFRHELDVATIEANARVAQTLYQQATTPGNIAATIFWLKARAGWREKHAIEVTGRDGAPLPAPQLIIERRIIDPGRGPEPSVIEGRCE
;
A
#
# COMPACT_ATOMS: atom_id res chain seq x y z
N MET A 1 40.53 42.20 -14.09
CA MET A 1 41.68 41.32 -14.37
C MET A 1 42.01 40.58 -13.07
N LEU A 2 41.83 39.25 -13.04
CA LEU A 2 42.22 38.25 -11.99
C LEU A 2 41.52 38.37 -10.60
N VAL A 3 40.59 37.48 -10.20
CA VAL A 3 40.71 36.07 -9.70
C VAL A 3 41.49 36.03 -8.37
N VAL A 4 40.93 35.60 -7.23
CA VAL A 4 40.93 34.23 -6.63
C VAL A 4 39.89 34.28 -5.47
N ALA A 5 38.76 33.57 -5.45
CA ALA A 5 38.57 32.14 -5.20
C ALA A 5 39.02 31.64 -3.81
N GLU A 6 38.32 32.03 -2.73
CA GLU A 6 38.41 31.30 -1.46
C GLU A 6 37.26 30.31 -1.28
N ARG A 7 37.69 29.05 -1.30
CA ARG A 7 36.90 27.84 -1.19
C ARG A 7 36.46 27.66 0.26
N LYS A 8 35.18 27.89 0.57
CA LYS A 8 34.54 27.24 1.73
C LYS A 8 34.25 25.78 1.40
N ALA A 9 35.32 25.00 1.27
CA ALA A 9 35.29 23.55 1.20
C ALA A 9 35.70 22.98 2.55
N SER A 10 34.80 23.01 3.54
CA SER A 10 34.94 22.19 4.75
C SER A 10 33.67 22.23 5.58
N GLN A 11 32.77 21.28 5.34
CA GLN A 11 31.99 20.54 6.34
C GLN A 11 30.78 19.94 5.65
N LEU A 12 30.83 18.63 5.46
CA LEU A 12 29.86 17.66 5.99
C LEU A 12 30.18 16.33 5.33
N ARG A 13 31.16 15.64 5.93
CA ARG A 13 31.45 14.25 5.64
C ARG A 13 30.30 13.41 6.20
N SER A 14 29.66 12.66 5.32
CA SER A 14 29.19 11.29 5.55
C SER A 14 28.31 11.08 6.78
N ILE A 15 27.02 11.40 6.66
CA ILE A 15 25.99 10.65 7.40
C ILE A 15 25.53 9.55 6.46
N ALA A 16 26.16 8.38 6.59
CA ALA A 16 25.62 7.15 6.08
C ALA A 16 24.34 6.86 6.89
N VAL A 17 23.18 7.28 6.38
CA VAL A 17 21.90 6.80 6.88
C VAL A 17 21.75 5.37 6.35
N ALA A 18 22.17 4.41 7.16
CA ALA A 18 21.67 3.06 7.07
C ALA A 18 20.16 3.12 7.29
N ILE A 19 19.39 3.18 6.20
CA ILE A 19 17.94 2.98 6.24
C ILE A 19 17.77 1.47 6.38
N PRO A 20 17.38 0.94 7.55
CA PRO A 20 17.11 -0.49 7.66
C PRO A 20 15.97 -0.82 6.70
N ALA A 21 16.26 -1.77 5.80
CA ALA A 21 15.27 -2.48 5.01
C ALA A 21 14.39 -3.33 5.96
N ALA A 22 13.46 -2.68 6.66
CA ALA A 22 12.51 -3.33 7.56
C ALA A 22 11.19 -2.53 7.74
N VAL A 23 10.79 -1.73 6.74
CA VAL A 23 9.43 -1.17 6.68
C VAL A 23 8.67 -1.80 5.52
N PHE A 24 8.74 -3.13 5.44
CA PHE A 24 7.83 -3.90 4.58
C PHE A 24 7.66 -5.30 5.17
N CYS A 25 6.85 -5.39 6.21
CA CYS A 25 6.00 -6.55 6.39
C CYS A 25 4.82 -6.12 7.28
N ALA A 26 3.64 -6.18 6.67
CA ALA A 26 2.34 -6.16 7.30
C ALA A 26 2.33 -6.56 8.78
N HIS A 27 2.11 -5.58 9.66
CA HIS A 27 1.38 -5.81 10.90
C HIS A 27 0.05 -5.06 10.82
N ARG A 28 -0.82 -5.70 10.03
CA ARG A 28 -2.26 -5.75 10.24
C ARG A 28 -2.48 -6.24 11.67
N ASP A 29 -2.73 -5.34 12.62
CA ASP A 29 -3.29 -5.69 13.94
C ASP A 29 -3.80 -4.45 14.69
N VAL A 30 -4.70 -3.68 14.08
CA VAL A 30 -5.57 -2.78 14.84
C VAL A 30 -6.98 -2.84 14.25
N HIS A 31 -7.93 -3.18 15.13
CA HIS A 31 -9.38 -3.26 14.94
C HIS A 31 -9.95 -4.61 14.48
N LEU A 32 -9.72 -5.64 15.30
CA LEU A 32 -10.82 -6.53 15.69
C LEU A 32 -11.77 -5.76 16.62
N HIS A 33 -12.50 -4.79 16.08
CA HIS A 33 -13.81 -4.48 16.65
C HIS A 33 -14.74 -5.60 16.16
N ARG A 34 -14.82 -6.65 16.97
CA ARG A 34 -15.88 -7.66 16.88
C ARG A 34 -17.20 -6.93 17.13
N CYS A 35 -17.77 -6.39 16.06
CA CYS A 35 -19.10 -5.79 16.05
C CYS A 35 -20.14 -6.93 16.05
N ASP A 36 -20.11 -7.78 17.09
CA ASP A 36 -21.21 -8.67 17.44
C ASP A 36 -22.26 -7.81 18.15
N GLY A 37 -22.84 -6.88 17.40
CA GLY A 37 -23.80 -5.91 17.90
C GLY A 37 -25.04 -5.97 17.03
N ALA A 38 -26.04 -6.72 17.50
CA ALA A 38 -27.41 -6.55 17.07
C ALA A 38 -27.80 -5.08 17.31
N THR A 39 -27.58 -4.25 16.29
CA THR A 39 -27.97 -2.85 16.34
C THR A 39 -29.49 -2.83 16.37
N GLU A 40 -30.07 -2.31 17.44
CA GLU A 40 -31.50 -2.06 17.53
C GLU A 40 -31.90 -1.18 16.35
N VAL A 41 -32.48 -1.82 15.33
CA VAL A 41 -33.02 -1.14 14.16
C VAL A 41 -34.26 -0.42 14.65
N SER A 42 -34.10 0.82 15.08
CA SER A 42 -35.24 1.73 15.20
C SER A 42 -35.94 1.69 13.84
N ARG A 43 -37.24 1.39 13.83
CA ARG A 43 -38.07 1.29 12.62
C ARG A 43 -38.33 2.68 12.02
N ASN A 44 -37.37 3.60 12.13
CA ASN A 44 -37.45 4.91 11.52
C ASN A 44 -36.52 4.94 10.29
N PRO A 45 -37.01 5.43 9.13
CA PRO A 45 -36.20 5.52 7.93
C PRO A 45 -35.03 6.48 8.18
N PHE A 46 -33.81 5.97 8.13
CA PHE A 46 -32.60 6.79 8.20
C PHE A 46 -32.57 7.74 7.00
N THR A 47 -32.64 9.05 7.26
CA THR A 47 -32.52 10.08 6.23
C THR A 47 -31.14 10.73 6.36
N PRO A 48 -30.24 10.54 5.38
CA PRO A 48 -28.89 11.08 5.44
C PRO A 48 -28.88 12.61 5.32
N THR A 49 -28.28 13.29 6.29
CA THR A 49 -28.05 14.74 6.25
C THR A 49 -26.90 15.10 5.31
N ASP A 50 -26.92 16.28 4.69
CA ASP A 50 -25.82 16.73 3.80
C ASP A 50 -24.46 16.76 4.53
N ASP A 51 -24.43 17.22 5.78
CA ASP A 51 -23.22 17.24 6.60
C ASP A 51 -22.62 15.84 6.81
N GLN A 52 -23.49 14.84 6.99
CA GLN A 52 -23.06 13.44 7.10
C GLN A 52 -22.46 12.95 5.78
N ARG A 53 -23.02 13.35 4.64
CA ARG A 53 -22.46 12.99 3.32
C ARG A 53 -21.07 13.57 3.14
N ARG A 54 -20.86 14.83 3.50
CA ARG A 54 -19.54 15.50 3.44
C ARG A 54 -18.52 14.83 4.35
N LEU A 55 -18.94 14.48 5.57
CA LEU A 55 -18.08 13.79 6.54
C LEU A 55 -17.67 12.40 6.01
N VAL A 56 -18.64 11.60 5.54
CA VAL A 56 -18.38 10.28 4.97
C VAL A 56 -17.46 10.37 3.77
N ARG A 57 -17.71 11.31 2.85
CA ARG A 57 -16.85 11.53 1.67
C ARG A 57 -15.41 11.84 2.09
N THR A 58 -15.24 12.68 3.11
CA THR A 58 -13.91 13.08 3.58
C THR A 58 -13.18 11.90 4.24
N MET A 59 -13.84 11.19 5.15
CA MET A 59 -13.23 10.06 5.87
C MET A 59 -12.93 8.87 4.96
N ALA A 60 -13.83 8.56 4.02
CA ALA A 60 -13.58 7.56 3.00
C ALA A 60 -12.42 7.96 2.07
N GLY A 61 -12.29 9.25 1.76
CA GLY A 61 -11.16 9.78 0.99
C GLY A 61 -9.83 9.55 1.68
N PHE A 62 -9.78 9.71 3.01
CA PHE A 62 -8.59 9.42 3.82
C PHE A 62 -8.26 7.92 3.90
N GLY A 63 -9.21 7.03 3.59
CA GLY A 63 -9.03 5.58 3.62
C GLY A 63 -9.42 4.93 4.94
N VAL A 64 -10.26 5.59 5.74
CA VAL A 64 -10.83 5.02 6.96
C VAL A 64 -11.75 3.84 6.58
N PRO A 65 -11.68 2.70 7.27
CA PRO A 65 -12.55 1.56 6.97
C PRO A 65 -14.02 1.91 7.21
N HIS A 66 -14.92 1.32 6.42
CA HIS A 66 -16.35 1.67 6.47
C HIS A 66 -16.99 1.42 7.84
N ASP A 67 -16.49 0.44 8.61
CA ASP A 67 -17.01 0.12 9.94
C ASP A 67 -16.69 1.25 10.94
N ASP A 68 -15.49 1.81 10.90
CA ASP A 68 -15.10 2.96 11.74
C ASP A 68 -15.86 4.23 11.32
N ILE A 69 -16.08 4.42 10.02
CA ILE A 69 -16.93 5.52 9.53
C ILE A 69 -18.35 5.39 10.08
N ALA A 70 -18.89 4.17 10.10
CA ALA A 70 -20.24 3.89 10.63
C ALA A 70 -20.34 4.22 12.13
N LEU A 71 -19.30 3.96 12.92
CA LEU A 71 -19.23 4.34 14.33
C LEU A 71 -19.29 5.86 14.51
N VAL A 72 -18.51 6.61 13.73
CA VAL A 72 -18.48 8.08 13.80
C VAL A 72 -19.80 8.70 13.36
N THR A 73 -20.42 8.16 12.31
CA THR A 73 -21.72 8.64 11.82
C THR A 73 -22.90 8.13 12.63
N LYS A 74 -22.67 7.29 13.65
CA LYS A 74 -23.70 6.62 14.47
C LYS A 74 -24.72 5.86 13.62
N CYS A 75 -24.24 5.19 12.57
CA CYS A 75 -25.05 4.41 11.64
C CYS A 75 -24.66 2.93 11.75
N SER A 76 -25.56 2.02 11.41
CA SER A 76 -25.15 0.62 11.22
C SER A 76 -24.36 0.47 9.90
N PRO A 77 -23.34 -0.40 9.84
CA PRO A 77 -22.57 -0.66 8.61
C PRO A 77 -23.41 -0.96 7.35
N PRO A 78 -24.51 -1.75 7.40
CA PRO A 78 -25.34 -1.96 6.21
C PRO A 78 -26.10 -0.69 5.78
N THR A 79 -26.49 0.16 6.73
CA THR A 79 -27.15 1.44 6.45
C THR A 79 -26.20 2.40 5.75
N LEU A 80 -24.94 2.47 6.19
CA LEU A 80 -23.92 3.30 5.57
C LEU A 80 -23.74 2.93 4.08
N ARG A 81 -23.60 1.63 3.79
CA ARG A 81 -23.42 1.12 2.41
C ARG A 81 -24.65 1.37 1.53
N LYS A 82 -25.86 1.40 2.09
CA LYS A 82 -27.10 1.65 1.34
C LYS A 82 -27.26 3.11 0.92
N TRP A 83 -26.99 4.06 1.83
CA TRP A 83 -27.32 5.48 1.61
C TRP A 83 -26.16 6.33 1.11
N PHE A 84 -24.92 5.92 1.39
CA PHE A 84 -23.71 6.68 1.06
C PHE A 84 -22.87 6.00 -0.02
N ARG A 85 -23.46 5.10 -0.83
CA ARG A 85 -22.69 4.35 -1.83
C ARG A 85 -21.93 5.25 -2.80
N HIS A 86 -22.62 6.24 -3.35
CA HIS A 86 -22.03 7.23 -4.25
C HIS A 86 -20.84 7.95 -3.60
N GLU A 87 -20.99 8.37 -2.35
CA GLU A 87 -19.95 9.09 -1.62
C GLU A 87 -18.72 8.23 -1.38
N LEU A 88 -18.90 6.97 -1.01
CA LEU A 88 -17.81 6.02 -0.76
C LEU A 88 -17.01 5.73 -2.04
N ASP A 89 -17.71 5.55 -3.16
CA ASP A 89 -17.09 5.26 -4.45
C ASP A 89 -16.33 6.49 -5.00
N VAL A 90 -16.91 7.68 -4.87
CA VAL A 90 -16.32 8.95 -5.37
C VAL A 90 -15.20 9.47 -4.47
N ALA A 91 -15.28 9.26 -3.15
CA ALA A 91 -14.35 9.81 -2.18
C ALA A 91 -12.88 9.48 -2.47
N THR A 92 -12.59 8.24 -2.87
CA THR A 92 -11.21 7.82 -3.19
C THR A 92 -10.69 8.55 -4.43
N ILE A 93 -11.54 8.74 -5.44
CA ILE A 93 -11.19 9.42 -6.69
C ILE A 93 -10.95 10.91 -6.41
N GLU A 94 -11.86 11.56 -5.69
CA GLU A 94 -11.72 12.96 -5.30
C GLU A 94 -10.46 13.20 -4.46
N ALA A 95 -10.17 12.35 -3.48
CA ALA A 95 -8.99 12.48 -2.65
C ALA A 95 -7.70 12.39 -3.49
N ASN A 96 -7.62 11.42 -4.40
CA ASN A 96 -6.48 11.28 -5.29
C ASN A 96 -6.33 12.51 -6.23
N ALA A 97 -7.43 13.02 -6.77
CA ALA A 97 -7.43 14.21 -7.62
C ALA A 97 -6.95 15.46 -6.86
N ARG A 98 -7.40 15.65 -5.61
CA ARG A 98 -6.96 16.77 -4.76
C ARG A 98 -5.48 16.71 -4.46
N VAL A 99 -4.94 15.53 -4.14
CA VAL A 99 -3.50 15.38 -3.89
C VAL A 99 -2.69 15.62 -5.17
N ALA A 100 -3.18 15.19 -6.33
CA ALA A 100 -2.54 15.48 -7.63
C ALA A 100 -2.54 16.99 -7.93
N GLN A 101 -3.63 17.70 -7.64
CA GLN A 101 -3.70 19.16 -7.75
C GLN A 101 -2.69 19.85 -6.83
N THR A 102 -2.58 19.39 -5.57
CA THR A 102 -1.57 19.89 -4.64
C THR A 102 -0.17 19.65 -5.19
N LEU A 103 0.13 18.47 -5.75
CA LEU A 103 1.45 18.19 -6.34
C LEU A 103 1.80 19.21 -7.43
N TYR A 104 0.84 19.52 -8.31
CA TYR A 104 1.03 20.51 -9.37
C TYR A 104 1.33 21.91 -8.80
N GLN A 105 0.59 22.32 -7.77
CA GLN A 105 0.84 23.60 -7.09
C GLN A 105 2.22 23.61 -6.40
N GLN A 106 2.60 22.51 -5.75
CA GLN A 106 3.89 22.34 -5.07
C GLN A 106 5.07 22.26 -6.06
N ALA A 107 4.82 21.85 -7.31
CA ALA A 107 5.81 21.95 -8.38
C ALA A 107 6.05 23.41 -8.81
N THR A 108 5.10 24.31 -8.54
CA THR A 108 5.17 25.74 -8.90
C THR A 108 5.66 26.61 -7.73
N THR A 109 5.37 26.23 -6.49
CA THR A 109 5.69 26.97 -5.26
C THR A 109 6.33 26.03 -4.24
N PRO A 110 7.38 26.43 -3.49
CA PRO A 110 8.02 25.54 -2.52
C PRO A 110 7.08 25.14 -1.37
N GLY A 111 7.04 23.85 -1.07
CA GLY A 111 6.41 23.28 0.13
C GLY A 111 6.67 21.77 0.23
N ASN A 112 5.78 21.01 0.90
CA ASN A 112 6.04 19.60 1.22
C ASN A 112 5.73 18.66 0.03
N ILE A 113 6.68 18.60 -0.90
CA ILE A 113 6.64 17.73 -2.07
C ILE A 113 6.71 16.24 -1.68
N ALA A 114 7.50 15.91 -0.66
CA ALA A 114 7.75 14.52 -0.25
C ALA A 114 6.48 13.79 0.20
N ALA A 115 5.65 14.43 1.04
CA ALA A 115 4.38 13.86 1.49
C ALA A 115 3.40 13.62 0.33
N THR A 116 3.37 14.55 -0.64
CA THR A 116 2.48 14.48 -1.80
C THR A 116 2.89 13.36 -2.76
N ILE A 117 4.19 13.22 -3.03
CA ILE A 117 4.75 12.12 -3.83
C ILE A 117 4.47 10.77 -3.16
N PHE A 118 4.70 10.67 -1.84
CA PHE A 118 4.43 9.46 -1.08
C PHE A 118 2.97 9.01 -1.23
N TRP A 119 2.01 9.93 -1.08
CA TRP A 119 0.58 9.60 -1.24
C TRP A 119 0.25 9.08 -2.65
N LEU A 120 0.71 9.76 -3.71
CA LEU A 120 0.39 9.38 -5.09
C LEU A 120 0.99 8.01 -5.45
N LYS A 121 2.20 7.70 -4.97
CA LYS A 121 2.82 6.39 -5.18
C LYS A 121 2.13 5.29 -4.37
N ALA A 122 1.79 5.56 -3.11
CA ALA A 122 1.20 4.56 -2.21
C ALA A 122 -0.29 4.27 -2.53
N ARG A 123 -1.07 5.30 -2.87
CA ARG A 123 -2.54 5.19 -3.02
C ARG A 123 -3.08 5.37 -4.43
N ALA A 124 -2.53 6.29 -5.22
CA ALA A 124 -3.00 6.51 -6.59
C ALA A 124 -2.40 5.51 -7.58
N GLY A 125 -1.49 4.64 -7.13
CA GLY A 125 -0.83 3.63 -7.96
C GLY A 125 0.15 4.21 -8.96
N TRP A 126 0.57 5.47 -8.77
CA TRP A 126 1.50 6.12 -9.68
C TRP A 126 2.87 5.49 -9.55
N ARG A 127 3.40 5.04 -10.68
CA ARG A 127 4.72 4.43 -10.78
C ARG A 127 5.48 5.12 -11.88
N GLU A 128 6.77 5.28 -11.66
CA GLU A 128 7.67 5.74 -12.71
C GLU A 128 7.71 4.68 -13.81
N LYS A 129 7.66 5.13 -15.07
CA LYS A 129 7.80 4.24 -16.22
C LYS A 129 9.28 3.98 -16.44
N HIS A 130 9.70 2.73 -16.26
CA HIS A 130 11.05 2.28 -16.58
C HIS A 130 10.99 1.42 -17.85
N ALA A 131 11.70 1.83 -18.90
CA ALA A 131 12.00 0.95 -20.02
C ALA A 131 13.33 0.25 -19.71
N ILE A 132 13.28 -1.03 -19.33
CA ILE A 132 14.46 -1.83 -19.02
C ILE A 132 14.74 -2.73 -20.21
N GLU A 133 15.79 -2.42 -20.96
CA GLU A 133 16.31 -3.28 -22.00
C GLU A 133 17.30 -4.27 -21.37
N VAL A 134 16.94 -5.56 -21.36
CA VAL A 134 17.76 -6.62 -20.77
C VAL A 134 18.56 -7.28 -21.88
N THR A 135 19.85 -6.96 -21.98
CA THR A 135 20.80 -7.60 -22.90
C THR A 135 21.72 -8.55 -22.15
N GLY A 136 22.28 -9.53 -22.85
CA GLY A 136 23.38 -10.35 -22.34
C GLY A 136 24.65 -9.52 -22.15
N ARG A 137 25.71 -10.20 -21.68
CA ARG A 137 27.05 -9.59 -21.56
C ARG A 137 27.46 -9.01 -22.93
N ASP A 138 27.93 -7.76 -22.92
CA ASP A 138 28.37 -7.02 -24.11
C ASP A 138 27.29 -6.84 -25.21
N GLY A 139 26.00 -6.82 -24.84
CA GLY A 139 24.91 -6.68 -25.80
C GLY A 139 24.56 -7.97 -26.54
N ALA A 140 25.16 -9.10 -26.15
CA ALA A 140 24.86 -10.40 -26.74
C ALA A 140 23.42 -10.86 -26.43
N PRO A 141 22.84 -11.76 -27.24
CA PRO A 141 21.55 -12.37 -26.94
C PRO A 141 21.56 -13.07 -25.57
N LEU A 142 20.41 -13.05 -24.88
CA LEU A 142 20.26 -13.76 -23.60
C LEU A 142 20.43 -15.28 -23.81
N PRO A 143 21.12 -15.97 -22.89
CA PRO A 143 21.25 -17.42 -22.97
C PRO A 143 19.88 -18.09 -22.87
N ALA A 144 19.64 -19.11 -23.69
CA ALA A 144 18.40 -19.88 -23.64
C ALA A 144 18.22 -20.55 -22.26
N PRO A 145 16.99 -20.62 -21.71
CA PRO A 145 16.75 -21.29 -20.45
C PRO A 145 17.07 -22.79 -20.55
N GLN A 146 17.91 -23.29 -19.65
CA GLN A 146 18.22 -24.72 -19.56
C GLN A 146 17.16 -25.40 -18.68
N LEU A 147 16.35 -26.28 -19.29
CA LEU A 147 15.37 -27.09 -18.56
C LEU A 147 15.99 -28.46 -18.26
N ILE A 148 16.20 -28.77 -16.99
CA ILE A 148 16.60 -30.11 -16.54
C ILE A 148 15.32 -30.89 -16.25
N ILE A 149 14.94 -31.82 -17.13
CA ILE A 149 13.80 -32.72 -16.92
C ILE A 149 14.31 -33.98 -16.23
N GLU A 150 14.20 -34.02 -14.90
CA GLU A 150 14.44 -35.24 -14.14
C GLU A 150 13.23 -36.16 -14.27
N ARG A 151 13.35 -37.21 -15.10
CA ARG A 151 12.39 -38.31 -15.06
C ARG A 151 12.64 -39.14 -13.80
N ARG A 152 11.92 -38.85 -12.73
CA ARG A 152 11.78 -39.78 -11.61
C ARG A 152 10.87 -40.93 -12.06
N ILE A 153 11.47 -42.06 -12.40
CA ILE A 153 10.73 -43.31 -12.54
C ILE A 153 10.21 -43.65 -11.14
N ILE A 154 8.91 -43.53 -10.93
CA ILE A 154 8.27 -44.06 -9.73
C ILE A 154 8.14 -45.56 -9.97
N ASP A 155 9.00 -46.35 -9.32
CA ASP A 155 8.84 -47.80 -9.36
C ASP A 155 7.46 -48.17 -8.82
N PRO A 156 6.58 -48.85 -9.58
CA PRO A 156 5.20 -49.11 -9.18
C PRO A 156 5.06 -50.08 -7.99
N GLY A 157 6.18 -50.63 -7.49
CA GLY A 157 6.20 -51.61 -6.41
C GLY A 157 6.94 -51.18 -5.14
N ARG A 158 7.60 -50.00 -5.12
CA ARG A 158 8.29 -49.51 -3.91
C ARG A 158 7.46 -48.40 -3.29
N GLY A 159 6.60 -48.78 -2.34
CA GLY A 159 5.97 -47.81 -1.46
C GLY A 159 7.03 -46.94 -0.76
N PRO A 160 6.67 -45.74 -0.27
CA PRO A 160 7.60 -44.93 0.50
C PRO A 160 8.13 -45.77 1.67
N GLU A 161 9.45 -45.98 1.71
CA GLU A 161 10.12 -46.62 2.85
C GLU A 161 9.65 -45.91 4.12
N PRO A 162 9.13 -46.61 5.14
CA PRO A 162 8.74 -45.97 6.37
C PRO A 162 9.99 -45.31 6.96
N SER A 163 9.92 -43.99 7.16
CA SER A 163 10.92 -43.26 7.90
C SER A 163 11.03 -43.92 9.29
N VAL A 164 12.11 -44.65 9.52
CA VAL A 164 12.45 -45.18 10.84
C VAL A 164 12.63 -43.97 11.75
N ILE A 165 11.60 -43.65 12.53
CA ILE A 165 11.69 -42.70 13.62
C ILE A 165 12.34 -43.49 14.76
N GLU A 166 13.67 -43.59 14.74
CA GLU A 166 14.43 -44.09 15.87
C GLU A 166 14.26 -43.08 17.01
N GLY A 167 13.26 -43.34 17.85
CA GLY A 167 13.02 -42.62 19.09
C GLY A 167 14.17 -42.88 20.05
N ARG A 168 15.15 -41.97 20.06
CA ARG A 168 16.13 -41.89 21.14
C ARG A 168 15.50 -41.13 22.30
N CYS A 169 14.99 -41.86 23.28
CA CYS A 169 14.72 -41.33 24.61
C CYS A 169 16.04 -41.29 25.38
N GLU A 170 16.58 -40.09 25.60
CA GLU A 170 17.48 -39.75 26.71
C GLU A 170 17.02 -38.43 27.34
#